data_AF-G2YAV0-F1
#
_entry.id   AF-G2YAV0-F1
#
_cell.length_a   1.000
_cell.length_b   1.000
_cell.length_c   1.000
_cell.angle_alpha   90.00
_cell.angle_beta   90.00
_cell.angle_gamma   90.00
#
_symmetry.space_group_name_H-M   'P 1'
#
loop_
_entity.id
_entity.type
_entity.pdbx_description
1 polymer ?
#
loop_
_entity_poly.entity_id
_entity_poly.type
_entity_poly.pdbx_seq_one_letter_code
_entity_poly.pdbx_strand_id
1 'polypeptide(L)'
;MPFPSRGCHTCKKRRCDETKPSCNRCAKAKINCHGYDGTQKYEFLDENEPASGKKKRPRGPNLRQSIQKSSPFQYPASEKQTSHINTRIDKYGLITLSSIPRVTDFFSSPRSPPATCLQDQVIDYYTRQFVEAPKILLATDDSQINYCVGSFHHSSIFSLASSTIRRFPWPVQSLEQASQDRSTSSTLQLAILAIAHTTFGRSTKNSAALLIGSKAYSQALVAANLALRRIDSVVMDEVILTILLLGHFENSVAQNAQFDARDIKVIAAKAFTHHDGAIAILNLRQKYRKEPYRSRHKVVPAHGNDSGTSHKNTGSEIDKIARRQLVRSLLLRSMSIPGWLKNGSLFGEIGSSLVLDQCLVEVADLRYCVNNVSNHLDGISATASRQIAMKMRGMLVLAQELENKLVKWAREVPMVDYWSRFRLTVDDNDDFGSSDIFDQTVHLYPSIGHAAMWAQYRAIRLHVNDIILKAFYIEVEFSNTETKFNQDIIKSNMEKLALDFCASLPFVLGWVELEGTGMKMIRRGRRIAAIASTASLFCWPLTVSTIVSEIPEQHRSYLKSRLLDISEIVDDGVLERFAHL
;
A
#
# COMPACT_ATOMS: atom_id res chain seq x y z
N MET A 1 -36.45 -31.39 9.59
CA MET A 1 -37.37 -30.25 9.77
C MET A 1 -37.84 -29.82 8.39
N PRO A 2 -39.12 -29.43 8.21
CA PRO A 2 -39.58 -28.88 6.93
C PRO A 2 -39.07 -27.45 6.77
N PHE A 3 -38.44 -27.14 5.63
CA PHE A 3 -37.98 -25.78 5.33
C PHE A 3 -39.17 -24.82 5.16
N PRO A 4 -39.09 -23.56 5.62
CA PRO A 4 -40.15 -22.59 5.41
C PRO A 4 -40.38 -22.31 3.91
N SER A 5 -41.66 -22.17 3.53
CA SER A 5 -42.08 -21.95 2.14
C SER A 5 -41.58 -20.60 1.62
N ARG A 6 -40.80 -20.63 0.53
CA ARG A 6 -40.29 -19.44 -0.19
C ARG A 6 -41.35 -18.70 -1.03
N GLY A 7 -42.60 -19.18 -1.03
CA GLY A 7 -43.69 -18.55 -1.75
C GLY A 7 -44.02 -17.15 -1.23
N CYS A 8 -44.54 -16.29 -2.11
CA CYS A 8 -45.06 -14.98 -1.72
C CYS A 8 -46.16 -15.12 -0.65
N HIS A 9 -46.46 -14.09 0.14
CA HIS A 9 -47.45 -14.18 1.23
C HIS A 9 -48.80 -14.72 0.75
N THR A 10 -49.31 -14.25 -0.40
CA THR A 10 -50.54 -14.76 -1.02
C THR A 10 -50.43 -16.20 -1.54
N CYS A 11 -49.22 -16.76 -1.66
CA CYS A 11 -48.96 -18.11 -2.12
C CYS A 11 -48.37 -19.07 -1.07
N LYS A 12 -48.08 -18.70 0.18
CA LYS A 12 -47.36 -19.60 1.12
C LYS A 12 -47.97 -21.01 1.29
N LYS A 13 -49.30 -21.14 1.20
CA LYS A 13 -50.05 -22.41 1.26
C LYS A 13 -50.32 -23.09 -0.10
N ARG A 14 -49.85 -22.54 -1.21
CA ARG A 14 -49.99 -23.06 -2.59
C ARG A 14 -48.65 -23.07 -3.29
N ARG A 15 -48.51 -23.77 -4.42
CA ARG A 15 -47.25 -23.74 -5.19
C ARG A 15 -47.06 -22.32 -5.77
N CYS A 16 -45.99 -21.64 -5.39
CA CYS A 16 -45.58 -20.34 -5.93
C CYS A 16 -44.60 -20.54 -7.10
N ASP A 17 -44.48 -19.55 -7.99
CA ASP A 17 -43.48 -19.52 -9.06
C ASP A 17 -42.32 -18.52 -8.80
N GLU A 18 -42.26 -17.95 -7.58
CA GLU A 18 -41.14 -17.18 -7.00
C GLU A 18 -40.65 -15.94 -7.80
N THR A 19 -41.35 -15.56 -8.87
CA THR A 19 -41.10 -14.33 -9.62
C THR A 19 -41.33 -13.07 -8.79
N LYS A 20 -40.42 -12.11 -8.92
CA LYS A 20 -40.41 -10.80 -8.24
C LYS A 20 -40.57 -9.68 -9.27
N PRO A 21 -41.21 -8.54 -8.93
CA PRO A 21 -41.74 -8.17 -7.61
C PRO A 21 -43.06 -8.89 -7.23
N SER A 22 -43.82 -9.41 -8.21
CA SER A 22 -45.06 -10.15 -7.99
C SER A 22 -45.05 -11.48 -8.76
N CYS A 23 -45.66 -12.53 -8.19
CA CYS A 23 -45.62 -13.86 -8.83
C CYS A 23 -46.65 -13.99 -9.97
N ASN A 24 -46.31 -14.70 -11.05
CA ASN A 24 -47.20 -14.83 -12.20
C ASN A 24 -48.50 -15.57 -11.85
N ARG A 25 -48.49 -16.45 -10.83
CA ARG A 25 -49.72 -17.11 -10.36
C ARG A 25 -50.72 -16.14 -9.73
N CYS A 26 -50.26 -15.11 -9.02
CA CYS A 26 -51.14 -14.04 -8.54
C CYS A 26 -51.63 -13.18 -9.71
N ALA A 27 -50.73 -12.77 -10.60
CA ALA A 27 -51.06 -11.96 -11.78
C ALA A 27 -52.10 -12.63 -12.69
N LYS A 28 -51.91 -13.91 -13.07
CA LYS A 28 -52.85 -14.67 -13.89
C LYS A 28 -54.20 -14.91 -13.21
N ALA A 29 -54.22 -15.07 -11.89
CA ALA A 29 -55.46 -15.18 -11.12
C ALA A 29 -56.16 -13.83 -10.88
N LYS A 30 -55.57 -12.70 -11.29
CA LYS A 30 -56.01 -11.33 -10.94
C LYS A 30 -56.14 -11.11 -9.42
N ILE A 31 -55.32 -11.79 -8.62
CA ILE A 31 -55.30 -11.66 -7.15
C ILE A 31 -54.09 -10.79 -6.76
N ASN A 32 -54.28 -9.87 -5.82
CA ASN A 32 -53.20 -9.02 -5.34
C ASN A 32 -52.06 -9.83 -4.69
N CYS A 33 -50.81 -9.51 -5.04
CA CYS A 33 -49.63 -10.22 -4.58
C CYS A 33 -48.97 -9.44 -3.44
N HIS A 34 -49.13 -9.91 -2.20
CA HIS A 34 -48.59 -9.27 -0.99
C HIS A 34 -47.07 -9.45 -0.81
N GLY A 35 -46.31 -9.56 -1.92
CA GLY A 35 -44.85 -9.67 -1.92
C GLY A 35 -44.30 -10.92 -1.22
N TYR A 36 -43.00 -10.87 -0.91
CA TYR A 36 -42.23 -11.89 -0.19
C TYR A 36 -41.68 -11.26 1.09
N ASP A 37 -41.39 -12.04 2.13
CA ASP A 37 -40.80 -11.50 3.35
C ASP A 37 -39.52 -10.71 3.04
N GLY A 38 -39.52 -9.41 3.34
CA GLY A 38 -38.43 -8.48 3.03
C GLY A 38 -37.19 -8.62 3.91
N THR A 39 -37.05 -9.72 4.65
CA THR A 39 -35.90 -9.97 5.52
C THR A 39 -35.28 -11.33 5.20
N GLN A 40 -33.99 -11.33 4.84
CA GLN A 40 -33.16 -12.53 4.95
C GLN A 40 -32.96 -12.82 6.44
N LYS A 41 -33.95 -13.47 7.06
CA LYS A 41 -33.71 -14.16 8.33
C LYS A 41 -32.75 -15.30 8.04
N TYR A 42 -31.49 -15.12 8.44
CA TYR A 42 -30.52 -16.20 8.54
C TYR A 42 -30.98 -17.14 9.65
N GLU A 43 -31.73 -18.16 9.26
CA GLU A 43 -32.19 -19.21 10.16
C GLU A 43 -30.99 -20.12 10.45
N PHE A 44 -30.45 -20.04 11.67
CA PHE A 44 -29.29 -20.83 12.09
C PHE A 44 -29.66 -22.31 12.07
N LEU A 45 -29.12 -23.04 11.10
CA LEU A 45 -29.22 -24.50 11.01
C LEU A 45 -28.08 -25.10 11.81
N ASP A 46 -28.40 -25.86 12.86
CA ASP A 46 -27.40 -26.57 13.65
C ASP A 46 -26.75 -27.70 12.82
N GLU A 47 -25.51 -27.45 12.38
CA GLU A 47 -24.71 -28.41 11.60
C GLU A 47 -23.95 -29.43 12.46
N ASN A 48 -23.98 -29.34 13.79
CA ASN A 48 -23.19 -30.24 14.66
C ASN A 48 -23.59 -31.73 14.50
N GLU A 49 -24.88 -32.01 14.32
CA GLU A 49 -25.41 -33.37 14.12
C GLU A 49 -25.02 -33.99 12.75
N PRO A 50 -25.13 -33.28 11.61
CA PRO A 50 -24.54 -33.72 10.34
C PRO A 50 -23.00 -33.80 10.34
N ALA A 51 -22.31 -32.82 10.94
CA ALA A 51 -20.85 -32.72 10.91
C ALA A 51 -20.17 -33.79 11.78
N SER A 52 -20.77 -34.16 12.91
CA SER A 52 -20.32 -35.28 13.74
C SER A 52 -20.60 -36.67 13.15
N GLY A 53 -21.15 -36.75 11.93
CA GLY A 53 -21.44 -38.01 11.23
C GLY A 53 -22.61 -38.82 11.80
N LYS A 54 -23.18 -38.41 12.95
CA LYS A 54 -24.29 -39.09 13.63
C LYS A 54 -25.57 -39.17 12.78
N LYS A 55 -25.75 -38.24 11.83
CA LYS A 55 -26.97 -38.15 11.01
C LYS A 55 -26.68 -37.78 9.56
N LYS A 56 -27.16 -38.58 8.60
CA LYS A 56 -27.06 -38.25 7.17
C LYS A 56 -27.97 -37.06 6.81
N ARG A 57 -27.46 -36.12 6.01
CA ARG A 57 -28.19 -34.93 5.55
C ARG A 57 -29.49 -35.32 4.80
N PRO A 58 -30.63 -34.64 5.01
CA PRO A 58 -31.84 -34.85 4.23
C PRO A 58 -31.61 -34.53 2.75
N ARG A 59 -32.20 -35.31 1.84
CA ARG A 59 -32.18 -34.99 0.40
C ARG A 59 -33.04 -33.76 0.13
N GLY A 60 -32.45 -32.74 -0.49
CA GLY A 60 -33.17 -31.54 -0.93
C GLY A 60 -34.15 -31.82 -2.08
N PRO A 61 -35.05 -30.86 -2.40
CA PRO A 61 -36.07 -31.04 -3.44
C PRO A 61 -35.46 -31.18 -4.84
N ASN A 62 -35.91 -32.19 -5.59
CA ASN A 62 -35.43 -32.48 -6.95
C ASN A 62 -35.91 -31.44 -7.98
N LEU A 63 -34.99 -30.69 -8.57
CA LEU A 63 -35.23 -29.70 -9.63
C LEU A 63 -35.06 -30.28 -11.05
N ARG A 64 -35.82 -31.34 -11.40
CA ARG A 64 -35.85 -31.91 -12.77
C ARG A 64 -37.24 -32.41 -13.20
N GLN A 65 -37.93 -31.62 -14.03
CA GLN A 65 -39.09 -31.92 -14.89
C GLN A 65 -39.41 -30.61 -15.65
N SER A 66 -39.77 -30.55 -16.94
CA SER A 66 -39.81 -31.54 -18.02
C SER A 66 -39.68 -30.76 -19.35
N ILE A 67 -39.02 -31.32 -20.38
CA ILE A 67 -38.95 -30.71 -21.73
C ILE A 67 -39.93 -31.47 -22.63
N GLN A 68 -40.86 -30.75 -23.28
CA GLN A 68 -41.64 -31.28 -24.39
C GLN A 68 -41.39 -30.44 -25.65
N LYS A 69 -41.23 -31.13 -26.78
CA LYS A 69 -40.98 -30.56 -28.12
C LYS A 69 -42.27 -30.60 -28.95
N SER A 70 -42.52 -29.55 -29.73
CA SER A 70 -43.23 -29.65 -31.02
C SER A 70 -42.86 -28.47 -31.95
N SER A 71 -42.86 -28.76 -33.25
CA SER A 71 -42.63 -27.87 -34.42
C SER A 71 -44.00 -27.62 -35.12
N PRO A 72 -44.17 -26.89 -36.25
CA PRO A 72 -43.16 -26.25 -37.15
C PRO A 72 -43.45 -24.84 -37.72
N PHE A 73 -42.37 -24.21 -38.26
CA PHE A 73 -42.22 -23.25 -39.41
C PHE A 73 -43.43 -22.45 -39.96
N GLN A 74 -43.33 -21.16 -40.35
CA GLN A 74 -42.58 -20.64 -41.54
C GLN A 74 -42.45 -19.07 -41.58
N TYR A 75 -41.25 -18.56 -41.98
CA TYR A 75 -40.87 -17.35 -42.78
C TYR A 75 -41.52 -15.93 -42.61
N PRO A 76 -40.92 -14.81 -43.12
CA PRO A 76 -39.53 -14.50 -43.51
C PRO A 76 -38.96 -13.16 -42.91
N ALA A 77 -37.77 -12.74 -43.39
CA ALA A 77 -36.99 -11.53 -43.08
C ALA A 77 -37.76 -10.18 -43.07
N SER A 78 -37.34 -9.08 -42.43
CA SER A 78 -36.11 -8.73 -41.67
C SER A 78 -36.44 -7.61 -40.64
N GLU A 79 -35.57 -6.94 -39.87
CA GLU A 79 -34.11 -6.95 -39.67
C GLU A 79 -33.78 -6.51 -38.22
N LYS A 80 -32.61 -6.85 -37.65
CA LYS A 80 -32.21 -6.42 -36.30
C LYS A 80 -30.69 -6.33 -36.06
N GLN A 81 -30.22 -5.18 -35.56
CA GLN A 81 -28.96 -5.07 -34.81
C GLN A 81 -29.24 -4.94 -33.31
N THR A 82 -29.27 -6.08 -32.60
CA THR A 82 -29.15 -6.15 -31.13
C THR A 82 -28.38 -7.42 -30.76
N SER A 83 -27.09 -7.30 -30.46
CA SER A 83 -26.24 -8.43 -30.07
C SER A 83 -26.44 -8.79 -28.59
N HIS A 84 -27.34 -9.74 -28.31
CA HIS A 84 -27.42 -10.38 -27.00
C HIS A 84 -26.20 -11.29 -26.75
N ILE A 85 -25.63 -11.21 -25.55
CA ILE A 85 -24.58 -12.13 -25.09
C ILE A 85 -25.24 -13.45 -24.66
N ASN A 86 -24.81 -14.57 -25.27
CA ASN A 86 -25.31 -15.91 -24.96
C ASN A 86 -24.55 -16.54 -23.79
N THR A 87 -25.22 -16.74 -22.66
CA THR A 87 -24.72 -17.60 -21.57
C THR A 87 -25.02 -19.07 -21.85
N ARG A 88 -23.96 -19.89 -22.01
CA ARG A 88 -24.05 -21.36 -21.97
C ARG A 88 -23.45 -21.86 -20.67
N ILE A 89 -24.25 -22.55 -19.86
CA ILE A 89 -23.82 -23.20 -18.62
C ILE A 89 -23.31 -24.60 -18.97
N ASP A 90 -22.12 -24.94 -18.48
CA ASP A 90 -21.49 -26.24 -18.69
C ASP A 90 -21.91 -27.28 -17.61
N LYS A 91 -21.49 -28.54 -17.77
CA LYS A 91 -21.93 -29.67 -16.93
C LYS A 91 -21.35 -29.65 -15.50
N TYR A 92 -20.37 -28.77 -15.22
CA TYR A 92 -19.72 -28.61 -13.92
C TYR A 92 -20.17 -27.34 -13.18
N GLY A 93 -21.04 -26.52 -13.78
CA GLY A 93 -21.65 -25.36 -13.11
C GLY A 93 -20.78 -24.11 -13.08
N LEU A 94 -19.73 -24.05 -13.90
CA LEU A 94 -18.93 -22.83 -14.08
C LEU A 94 -19.71 -21.78 -14.90
N ILE A 95 -19.68 -20.53 -14.42
CA ILE A 95 -20.20 -19.37 -15.16
C ILE A 95 -19.09 -18.88 -16.10
N THR A 96 -19.26 -19.09 -17.40
CA THR A 96 -18.39 -18.49 -18.42
C THR A 96 -18.73 -17.01 -18.59
N LEU A 97 -18.00 -16.13 -17.90
CA LEU A 97 -17.93 -14.71 -18.23
C LEU A 97 -17.13 -14.55 -19.54
N SER A 98 -17.85 -14.33 -20.63
CA SER A 98 -17.24 -14.05 -21.93
C SER A 98 -16.65 -12.64 -21.97
N SER A 99 -15.42 -12.52 -22.48
CA SER A 99 -14.75 -11.28 -22.91
C SER A 99 -14.07 -10.43 -21.82
N ILE A 100 -12.97 -10.96 -21.26
CA ILE A 100 -11.82 -10.13 -20.84
C ILE A 100 -10.73 -10.31 -21.92
N PRO A 101 -10.09 -9.25 -22.45
CA PRO A 101 -9.00 -9.37 -23.42
C PRO A 101 -7.84 -10.21 -22.89
N ARG A 102 -7.16 -10.93 -23.80
CA ARG A 102 -6.07 -11.86 -23.42
C ARG A 102 -4.91 -11.13 -22.74
N VAL A 103 -4.61 -11.56 -21.51
CA VAL A 103 -3.47 -11.10 -20.70
C VAL A 103 -2.24 -11.92 -21.08
N THR A 104 -1.48 -11.47 -22.09
CA THR A 104 -0.24 -12.16 -22.53
C THR A 104 1.00 -11.26 -22.69
N ASP A 105 0.84 -9.92 -22.68
CA ASP A 105 1.94 -8.98 -23.01
C ASP A 105 2.44 -8.17 -21.80
N PHE A 106 2.62 -8.86 -20.67
CA PHE A 106 2.87 -8.19 -19.38
C PHE A 106 4.36 -8.08 -19.00
N PHE A 107 5.24 -8.93 -19.52
CA PHE A 107 6.63 -8.99 -19.07
C PHE A 107 7.58 -9.20 -20.23
N SER A 108 8.37 -8.18 -20.54
CA SER A 108 9.49 -8.33 -21.46
C SER A 108 10.60 -9.11 -20.78
N SER A 109 10.88 -10.31 -21.27
CA SER A 109 12.19 -10.95 -21.05
C SER A 109 13.29 -9.95 -21.44
N PRO A 110 14.43 -9.86 -20.72
CA PRO A 110 15.49 -8.92 -21.05
C PRO A 110 16.00 -9.19 -22.48
N ARG A 111 15.55 -8.37 -23.43
CA ARG A 111 16.13 -8.32 -24.77
C ARG A 111 17.57 -7.85 -24.61
N SER A 112 18.48 -8.45 -25.37
CA SER A 112 19.84 -7.95 -25.53
C SER A 112 19.76 -6.46 -25.93
N PRO A 113 20.43 -5.55 -25.20
CA PRO A 113 20.34 -4.13 -25.51
C PRO A 113 21.00 -3.86 -26.88
N PRO A 114 20.43 -2.97 -27.71
CA PRO A 114 21.16 -2.43 -28.85
C PRO A 114 22.38 -1.66 -28.35
N ALA A 115 23.42 -1.58 -29.18
CA ALA A 115 24.66 -0.88 -28.86
C ALA A 115 24.41 0.63 -28.70
N THR A 116 24.11 1.04 -27.47
CA THR A 116 23.68 2.38 -27.03
C THR A 116 24.67 2.93 -26.01
N CYS A 117 24.71 4.26 -25.85
CA CYS A 117 25.66 4.88 -24.92
C CYS A 117 25.40 4.41 -23.48
N LEU A 118 26.43 4.36 -22.63
CA LEU A 118 26.28 4.05 -21.21
C LEU A 118 25.21 4.94 -20.54
N GLN A 119 25.15 6.22 -20.93
CA GLN A 119 24.14 7.16 -20.46
C GLN A 119 22.71 6.72 -20.83
N ASP A 120 22.49 6.23 -22.05
CA ASP A 120 21.16 5.77 -22.50
C ASP A 120 20.73 4.51 -21.73
N GLN A 121 21.65 3.56 -21.53
CA GLN A 121 21.40 2.32 -20.77
C GLN A 121 21.03 2.62 -19.32
N VAL A 122 21.72 3.57 -18.69
CA VAL A 122 21.44 4.03 -17.31
C VAL A 122 20.06 4.69 -17.22
N ILE A 123 19.70 5.55 -18.17
CA ILE A 123 18.39 6.22 -18.17
C ILE A 123 17.24 5.26 -18.50
N ASP A 124 17.43 4.31 -19.42
CA ASP A 124 16.46 3.24 -19.71
C ASP A 124 16.22 2.34 -18.50
N TYR A 125 17.29 1.94 -17.81
CA TYR A 125 17.21 1.17 -16.56
C TYR A 125 16.45 1.92 -15.45
N TYR A 126 16.84 3.18 -15.18
CA TYR A 126 16.15 4.01 -14.20
C TYR A 126 14.68 4.22 -14.57
N THR A 127 14.39 4.40 -15.86
CA THR A 127 13.01 4.56 -16.37
C THR A 127 12.17 3.32 -16.05
N ARG A 128 12.64 2.13 -16.37
CA ARG A 128 11.89 0.89 -16.08
C ARG A 128 11.72 0.62 -14.58
N GLN A 129 12.73 0.88 -13.76
CA GLN A 129 12.65 0.56 -12.33
C GLN A 129 11.86 1.58 -11.51
N PHE A 130 12.04 2.88 -11.80
CA PHE A 130 11.59 3.96 -10.92
C PHE A 130 10.50 4.85 -11.51
N VAL A 131 10.29 4.82 -12.85
CA VAL A 131 9.44 5.76 -13.59
C VAL A 131 8.21 5.10 -14.21
N GLU A 132 8.35 3.87 -14.72
CA GLU A 132 7.23 3.12 -15.27
C GLU A 132 6.23 2.75 -14.17
N ALA A 133 4.95 2.97 -14.45
CA ALA A 133 3.87 2.55 -13.56
C ALA A 133 3.52 1.08 -13.89
N PRO A 134 3.26 0.23 -12.89
CA PRO A 134 2.77 -1.12 -13.14
C PRO A 134 1.43 -1.05 -13.88
N LYS A 135 1.30 -1.82 -14.97
CA LYS A 135 0.02 -1.95 -15.69
C LYS A 135 -1.03 -2.47 -14.71
N ILE A 136 -2.21 -1.84 -14.70
CA ILE A 136 -3.32 -2.18 -13.79
C ILE A 136 -3.76 -3.64 -14.06
N LEU A 137 -3.76 -4.47 -13.02
CA LEU A 137 -4.03 -5.91 -13.13
C LEU A 137 -5.51 -6.25 -13.30
N LEU A 138 -6.41 -5.46 -12.69
CA LEU A 138 -7.85 -5.57 -12.88
C LEU A 138 -8.43 -4.18 -13.15
N ALA A 139 -8.90 -3.96 -14.39
CA ALA A 139 -9.69 -2.78 -14.73
C ALA A 139 -11.13 -2.98 -14.24
N THR A 140 -11.46 -2.39 -13.11
CA THR A 140 -12.84 -2.20 -12.66
C THR A 140 -13.29 -0.79 -12.99
N ASP A 141 -14.16 -0.65 -13.99
CA ASP A 141 -14.86 0.59 -14.24
C ASP A 141 -15.70 0.98 -13.00
N ASP A 142 -15.71 2.27 -12.67
CA ASP A 142 -16.51 2.93 -11.63
C ASP A 142 -16.46 2.37 -10.19
N SER A 143 -15.36 2.67 -9.49
CA SER A 143 -15.38 2.82 -8.02
C SER A 143 -14.83 4.19 -7.60
N GLN A 144 -15.43 4.80 -6.58
CA GLN A 144 -14.98 6.07 -5.98
C GLN A 144 -13.57 5.97 -5.34
N ILE A 145 -13.04 4.75 -5.20
CA ILE A 145 -11.75 4.46 -4.57
C ILE A 145 -10.58 4.53 -5.55
N ASN A 146 -10.82 4.62 -6.86
CA ASN A 146 -9.77 4.91 -7.86
C ASN A 146 -8.94 6.16 -7.50
N TYR A 147 -9.55 7.19 -6.89
CA TYR A 147 -8.82 8.36 -6.38
C TYR A 147 -7.95 8.04 -5.14
N CYS A 148 -8.48 7.27 -4.19
CA CYS A 148 -7.74 6.88 -2.97
C CYS A 148 -6.54 5.98 -3.31
N VAL A 149 -6.73 5.03 -4.23
CA VAL A 149 -5.71 4.11 -4.74
C VAL A 149 -4.66 4.85 -5.57
N GLY A 150 -5.09 5.81 -6.41
CA GLY A 150 -4.18 6.74 -7.11
C GLY A 150 -3.24 7.50 -6.17
N SER A 151 -3.71 7.89 -4.99
CA SER A 151 -2.89 8.57 -3.97
C SER A 151 -1.75 7.70 -3.39
N PHE A 152 -1.82 6.37 -3.55
CA PHE A 152 -0.75 5.44 -3.20
C PHE A 152 0.19 5.16 -4.37
N HIS A 153 -0.35 5.00 -5.59
CA HIS A 153 0.45 4.82 -6.82
C HIS A 153 1.47 5.94 -7.07
N HIS A 154 1.15 7.19 -6.70
CA HIS A 154 2.06 8.33 -6.84
C HIS A 154 2.88 8.66 -5.59
N SER A 155 2.86 7.83 -4.54
CA SER A 155 3.46 8.19 -3.24
C SER A 155 4.98 8.02 -3.10
N SER A 156 5.68 7.75 -4.22
CA SER A 156 7.13 7.55 -4.27
C SER A 156 7.85 8.78 -4.83
N ILE A 157 8.97 9.18 -4.20
CA ILE A 157 9.77 10.35 -4.60
C ILE A 157 10.27 10.24 -6.04
N PHE A 158 10.50 9.03 -6.53
CA PHE A 158 11.02 8.79 -7.88
C PHE A 158 9.96 9.03 -8.96
N SER A 159 8.70 8.64 -8.73
CA SER A 159 7.59 8.86 -9.67
C SER A 159 7.40 10.35 -9.99
N LEU A 160 7.66 11.21 -9.00
CA LEU A 160 7.53 12.65 -9.14
C LEU A 160 8.76 13.29 -9.81
N ALA A 161 9.97 12.87 -9.42
CA ALA A 161 11.22 13.23 -10.11
C ALA A 161 11.15 12.92 -11.62
N SER A 162 10.52 11.80 -11.97
CA SER A 162 10.24 11.37 -13.35
C SER A 162 9.41 12.37 -14.17
N SER A 163 8.45 13.05 -13.54
CA SER A 163 7.58 14.00 -14.24
C SER A 163 8.38 15.21 -14.74
N THR A 164 9.48 15.56 -14.04
CA THR A 164 10.45 16.56 -14.47
C THR A 164 11.29 16.05 -15.65
N ILE A 165 11.74 14.78 -15.62
CA ILE A 165 12.47 14.16 -16.75
C ILE A 165 11.65 14.22 -18.04
N ARG A 166 10.33 13.94 -17.97
CA ARG A 166 9.44 14.01 -19.15
C ARG A 166 9.16 15.43 -19.64
N ARG A 167 9.32 16.45 -18.79
CA ARG A 167 9.11 17.88 -19.13
C ARG A 167 10.37 18.55 -19.70
N PHE A 168 11.55 18.06 -19.34
CA PHE A 168 12.83 18.55 -19.83
C PHE A 168 13.64 17.37 -20.40
N PRO A 169 13.50 17.06 -21.71
CA PRO A 169 14.32 16.06 -22.38
C PRO A 169 15.81 16.38 -22.16
N TRP A 170 16.59 15.36 -21.83
CA TRP A 170 18.03 15.48 -21.59
C TRP A 170 18.73 16.16 -22.78
N PRO A 171 19.54 17.21 -22.55
CA PRO A 171 20.57 17.59 -23.51
C PRO A 171 21.52 16.40 -23.66
N VAL A 172 21.64 15.85 -24.87
CA VAL A 172 22.53 14.72 -25.18
C VAL A 172 23.97 15.24 -25.32
N GLN A 173 24.53 15.69 -24.20
CA GLN A 173 25.93 16.08 -24.05
C GLN A 173 26.52 15.28 -22.89
N SER A 174 27.73 14.75 -23.07
CA SER A 174 28.37 13.92 -22.04
C SER A 174 28.67 14.75 -20.79
N LEU A 175 28.67 14.12 -19.60
CA LEU A 175 29.11 14.75 -18.34
C LEU A 175 30.58 15.21 -18.35
N GLU A 176 31.31 14.90 -19.42
CA GLU A 176 32.67 15.36 -19.69
C GLU A 176 32.64 16.69 -20.46
N GLN A 177 31.81 16.82 -21.50
CA GLN A 177 31.65 18.08 -22.26
C GLN A 177 30.86 19.14 -21.47
N ALA A 178 29.84 18.74 -20.71
CA ALA A 178 29.08 19.63 -19.82
C ALA A 178 29.92 20.20 -18.65
N SER A 179 31.21 19.85 -18.53
CA SER A 179 32.12 20.47 -17.57
C SER A 179 32.66 21.85 -18.01
N GLN A 180 32.53 22.17 -19.31
CA GLN A 180 33.06 23.42 -19.90
C GLN A 180 31.97 24.49 -20.10
N ASP A 181 30.75 24.11 -20.49
CA ASP A 181 29.61 25.03 -20.49
C ASP A 181 28.95 25.08 -19.11
N ARG A 182 29.13 26.21 -18.41
CA ARG A 182 28.63 26.45 -17.05
C ARG A 182 27.12 26.75 -16.99
N SER A 183 26.35 26.23 -17.95
CA SER A 183 24.93 26.53 -18.15
C SER A 183 24.01 25.43 -17.59
N THR A 184 23.27 25.77 -16.54
CA THR A 184 21.88 25.33 -16.33
C THR A 184 21.56 23.83 -16.18
N SER A 185 22.48 22.97 -15.73
CA SER A 185 22.07 21.66 -15.17
C SER A 185 21.28 21.88 -13.88
N SER A 186 20.04 21.40 -13.81
CA SER A 186 19.22 21.55 -12.61
C SER A 186 19.76 20.66 -11.47
N THR A 187 19.58 21.14 -10.24
CA THR A 187 19.96 20.45 -9.00
C THR A 187 19.28 19.07 -8.92
N LEU A 188 18.02 19.02 -9.37
CA LEU A 188 17.24 17.79 -9.45
C LEU A 188 17.76 16.82 -10.52
N GLN A 189 18.17 17.31 -11.71
CA GLN A 189 18.77 16.47 -12.75
C GLN A 189 20.06 15.80 -12.27
N LEU A 190 20.92 16.52 -11.54
CA LEU A 190 22.15 15.97 -10.97
C LEU A 190 21.87 14.89 -9.91
N ALA A 191 20.84 15.08 -9.06
CA ALA A 191 20.43 14.06 -8.07
C ALA A 191 19.82 12.81 -8.73
N ILE A 192 19.03 12.98 -9.80
CA ILE A 192 18.49 11.87 -10.61
C ILE A 192 19.63 11.09 -11.29
N LEU A 193 20.60 11.79 -11.90
CA LEU A 193 21.79 11.17 -12.49
C LEU A 193 22.54 10.32 -11.47
N ALA A 194 22.75 10.85 -10.27
CA ALA A 194 23.47 10.17 -9.21
C ALA A 194 22.83 8.81 -8.86
N ILE A 195 21.51 8.78 -8.66
CA ILE A 195 20.78 7.55 -8.35
C ILE A 195 20.74 6.61 -9.56
N ALA A 196 20.46 7.12 -10.75
CA ALA A 196 20.39 6.30 -11.96
C ALA A 196 21.72 5.57 -12.23
N HIS A 197 22.85 6.30 -12.16
CA HIS A 197 24.19 5.72 -12.35
C HIS A 197 24.60 4.79 -11.22
N THR A 198 24.26 5.09 -9.96
CA THR A 198 24.56 4.19 -8.83
C THR A 198 23.75 2.90 -8.91
N THR A 199 22.43 2.98 -9.02
CA THR A 199 21.54 1.81 -9.08
C THR A 199 21.90 0.89 -10.25
N PHE A 200 22.08 1.45 -11.46
CA PHE A 200 22.57 0.70 -12.63
C PHE A 200 23.98 0.12 -12.40
N GLY A 201 24.90 0.91 -11.85
CA GLY A 201 26.28 0.51 -11.60
C GLY A 201 26.39 -0.65 -10.61
N ARG A 202 25.54 -0.69 -9.58
CA ARG A 202 25.43 -1.81 -8.64
C ARG A 202 24.84 -3.04 -9.30
N SER A 203 23.66 -2.91 -9.93
CA SER A 203 22.93 -4.04 -10.53
C SER A 203 23.69 -4.69 -11.69
N THR A 204 24.47 -3.92 -12.46
CA THR A 204 25.30 -4.42 -13.58
C THR A 204 26.76 -4.66 -13.20
N LYS A 205 27.17 -4.35 -11.97
CA LYS A 205 28.57 -4.38 -11.49
C LYS A 205 29.51 -3.50 -12.34
N ASN A 206 29.01 -2.40 -12.88
CA ASN A 206 29.74 -1.47 -13.74
C ASN A 206 30.37 -0.33 -12.92
N SER A 207 31.70 -0.41 -12.73
CA SER A 207 32.47 0.58 -11.96
C SER A 207 32.52 1.98 -12.58
N ALA A 208 32.42 2.10 -13.91
CA ALA A 208 32.40 3.40 -14.58
C ALA A 208 31.11 4.15 -14.28
N ALA A 209 29.96 3.46 -14.28
CA ALA A 209 28.69 4.04 -13.86
C ALA A 209 28.74 4.51 -12.39
N LEU A 210 29.26 3.68 -11.46
CA LEU A 210 29.42 4.06 -10.05
C LEU A 210 30.27 5.34 -9.86
N LEU A 211 31.34 5.50 -10.66
CA LEU A 211 32.19 6.70 -10.62
C LEU A 211 31.43 7.95 -11.13
N ILE A 212 30.67 7.81 -12.23
CA ILE A 212 29.83 8.90 -12.77
C ILE A 212 28.74 9.29 -11.76
N GLY A 213 28.08 8.31 -11.14
CA GLY A 213 27.06 8.54 -10.09
C GLY A 213 27.63 9.30 -8.89
N SER A 214 28.82 8.93 -8.44
CA SER A 214 29.54 9.62 -7.35
C SER A 214 29.93 11.07 -7.70
N LYS A 215 30.33 11.32 -8.96
CA LYS A 215 30.60 12.68 -9.48
C LYS A 215 29.31 13.51 -9.53
N ALA A 216 28.23 12.94 -10.06
CA ALA A 216 26.92 13.60 -10.14
C ALA A 216 26.35 13.92 -8.75
N TYR A 217 26.47 13.01 -7.78
CA TYR A 217 26.10 13.25 -6.38
C TYR A 217 26.86 14.44 -5.79
N SER A 218 28.18 14.48 -5.98
CA SER A 218 29.02 15.58 -5.48
C SER A 218 28.63 16.93 -6.09
N GLN A 219 28.31 16.95 -7.38
CA GLN A 219 27.80 18.14 -8.08
C GLN A 219 26.42 18.56 -7.58
N ALA A 220 25.50 17.60 -7.38
CA ALA A 220 24.16 17.84 -6.84
C ALA A 220 24.22 18.42 -5.42
N LEU A 221 25.12 17.92 -4.56
CA LEU A 221 25.32 18.43 -3.21
C LEU A 221 25.84 19.87 -3.20
N VAL A 222 26.76 20.23 -4.11
CA VAL A 222 27.23 21.62 -4.27
C VAL A 222 26.09 22.53 -4.77
N ALA A 223 25.34 22.10 -5.78
CA ALA A 223 24.20 22.84 -6.32
C ALA A 223 23.10 23.06 -5.25
N ALA A 224 22.77 22.02 -4.47
CA ALA A 224 21.82 22.10 -3.37
C ALA A 224 22.28 23.12 -2.32
N ASN A 225 23.55 23.06 -1.89
CA ASN A 225 24.12 24.02 -0.95
C ASN A 225 24.15 25.47 -1.46
N LEU A 226 24.12 25.71 -2.78
CA LEU A 226 23.95 27.04 -3.35
C LEU A 226 22.48 27.47 -3.35
N ALA A 227 21.55 26.58 -3.72
CA ALA A 227 20.11 26.83 -3.69
C ALA A 227 19.59 27.15 -2.28
N LEU A 228 20.11 26.47 -1.25
CA LEU A 228 19.79 26.72 0.16
C LEU A 228 20.14 28.13 0.66
N ARG A 229 21.00 28.89 -0.04
CA ARG A 229 21.41 30.25 0.37
C ARG A 229 20.41 31.35 0.02
N ARG A 230 19.36 31.06 -0.76
CA ARG A 230 18.36 32.05 -1.21
C ARG A 230 16.95 31.59 -0.85
N ILE A 231 16.20 32.44 -0.15
CA ILE A 231 14.86 32.10 0.35
C ILE A 231 13.87 31.71 -0.76
N ASP A 232 13.94 32.37 -1.92
CA ASP A 232 13.07 32.05 -3.06
C ASP A 232 13.45 30.74 -3.76
N SER A 233 14.69 30.28 -3.61
CA SER A 233 15.19 29.04 -4.22
C SER A 233 14.97 27.82 -3.31
N VAL A 234 15.22 27.94 -2.00
CA VAL A 234 15.06 26.84 -1.04
C VAL A 234 13.62 26.32 -0.95
N VAL A 235 12.62 27.17 -1.20
CA VAL A 235 11.20 26.78 -1.18
C VAL A 235 10.70 26.14 -2.49
N MET A 236 11.60 25.87 -3.44
CA MET A 236 11.23 25.27 -4.73
C MET A 236 11.08 23.74 -4.64
N ASP A 237 10.17 23.23 -5.47
CA ASP A 237 9.86 21.80 -5.64
C ASP A 237 11.12 20.97 -5.92
N GLU A 238 12.00 21.48 -6.77
CA GLU A 238 13.28 20.87 -7.15
C GLU A 238 14.23 20.67 -5.96
N VAL A 239 14.35 21.64 -5.05
CA VAL A 239 15.29 21.58 -3.93
C VAL A 239 14.86 20.54 -2.90
N ILE A 240 13.55 20.49 -2.61
CA ILE A 240 12.97 19.47 -1.71
C ILE A 240 13.17 18.06 -2.29
N LEU A 241 12.87 17.86 -3.58
CA LEU A 241 13.11 16.57 -4.23
C LEU A 241 14.59 16.21 -4.25
N THR A 242 15.48 17.15 -4.57
CA THR A 242 16.93 16.90 -4.56
C THR A 242 17.39 16.37 -3.21
N ILE A 243 17.01 17.02 -2.10
CA ILE A 243 17.47 16.63 -0.76
C ILE A 243 16.97 15.23 -0.38
N LEU A 244 15.71 14.90 -0.69
CA LEU A 244 15.19 13.54 -0.47
C LEU A 244 15.90 12.49 -1.34
N LEU A 245 16.29 12.83 -2.57
CA LEU A 245 17.06 11.96 -3.46
C LEU A 245 18.53 11.81 -3.03
N LEU A 246 19.17 12.86 -2.50
CA LEU A 246 20.52 12.77 -1.93
C LEU A 246 20.55 11.83 -0.71
N GLY A 247 19.54 11.91 0.17
CA GLY A 247 19.40 10.97 1.28
C GLY A 247 19.21 9.52 0.82
N HIS A 248 18.44 9.29 -0.26
CA HIS A 248 18.32 7.94 -0.82
C HIS A 248 19.64 7.44 -1.44
N PHE A 249 20.38 8.27 -2.18
CA PHE A 249 21.70 7.90 -2.70
C PHE A 249 22.66 7.47 -1.57
N GLU A 250 22.66 8.18 -0.44
CA GLU A 250 23.46 7.81 0.73
C GLU A 250 23.05 6.44 1.28
N ASN A 251 21.75 6.12 1.32
CA ASN A 251 21.27 4.80 1.71
C ASN A 251 21.76 3.69 0.76
N SER A 252 21.69 3.90 -0.56
CA SER A 252 22.17 2.95 -1.59
C SER A 252 23.67 2.66 -1.43
N VAL A 253 24.48 3.70 -1.19
CA VAL A 253 25.93 3.56 -1.02
C VAL A 253 26.32 2.92 0.33
N ALA A 254 25.43 2.95 1.33
CA ALA A 254 25.75 2.55 2.70
C ALA A 254 26.15 1.07 2.90
N GLN A 255 25.88 0.15 1.96
CA GLN A 255 26.02 -1.31 2.12
C GLN A 255 27.44 -1.79 2.52
N ASN A 256 28.50 -1.08 2.15
CA ASN A 256 29.88 -1.63 2.08
C ASN A 256 30.70 -1.60 3.39
N ALA A 257 30.10 -1.69 4.57
CA ALA A 257 30.89 -1.76 5.81
C ALA A 257 30.27 -2.67 6.89
N GLN A 258 31.16 -3.45 7.51
CA GLN A 258 30.92 -4.35 8.63
C GLN A 258 30.70 -3.51 9.90
N PHE A 259 29.58 -3.73 10.58
CA PHE A 259 29.15 -2.88 11.69
C PHE A 259 28.38 -3.68 12.75
N ASP A 260 28.46 -3.23 14.00
CA ASP A 260 27.76 -3.83 15.14
C ASP A 260 26.33 -3.25 15.28
N ALA A 261 25.46 -3.90 16.04
CA ALA A 261 24.05 -3.50 16.18
C ALA A 261 23.86 -2.07 16.75
N ARG A 262 24.87 -1.53 17.44
CA ARG A 262 24.89 -0.14 17.94
C ARG A 262 25.08 0.88 16.81
N ASP A 263 25.83 0.53 15.78
CA ASP A 263 26.16 1.42 14.66
C ASP A 263 24.96 1.67 13.76
N ILE A 264 24.00 0.73 13.68
CA ILE A 264 22.81 0.87 12.83
C ILE A 264 21.96 2.08 13.28
N LYS A 265 21.90 2.39 14.57
CA LYS A 265 21.26 3.63 15.07
C LYS A 265 22.00 4.89 14.59
N VAL A 266 23.33 4.85 14.52
CA VAL A 266 24.18 5.97 14.05
C VAL A 266 24.09 6.14 12.54
N ILE A 267 24.04 5.05 11.78
CA ILE A 267 23.93 5.07 10.30
C ILE A 267 22.54 5.52 9.89
N ALA A 268 21.48 5.01 10.54
CA ALA A 268 20.12 5.52 10.35
C ALA A 268 20.06 7.02 10.72
N ALA A 269 20.69 7.45 11.81
CA ALA A 269 20.76 8.88 12.16
C ALA A 269 21.45 9.74 11.08
N LYS A 270 22.48 9.23 10.38
CA LYS A 270 23.08 9.92 9.22
C LYS A 270 22.10 10.03 8.05
N ALA A 271 21.47 8.92 7.66
CA ALA A 271 20.44 8.89 6.62
C ALA A 271 19.28 9.88 6.87
N PHE A 272 18.92 10.06 8.15
CA PHE A 272 17.85 10.99 8.54
C PHE A 272 18.25 12.47 8.55
N THR A 273 19.51 12.85 8.33
CA THR A 273 19.91 14.28 8.28
C THR A 273 19.27 15.03 7.11
N HIS A 274 19.17 14.40 5.93
CA HIS A 274 18.42 14.95 4.78
C HIS A 274 16.93 15.09 5.08
N HIS A 275 16.35 14.18 5.87
CA HIS A 275 14.96 14.29 6.32
C HIS A 275 14.76 15.48 7.27
N ASP A 276 15.67 15.70 8.21
CA ASP A 276 15.60 16.86 9.11
C ASP A 276 15.75 18.19 8.35
N GLY A 277 16.65 18.24 7.37
CA GLY A 277 16.77 19.36 6.43
C GLY A 277 15.47 19.59 5.65
N ALA A 278 14.88 18.53 5.09
CA ALA A 278 13.61 18.62 4.36
C ALA A 278 12.43 19.03 5.25
N ILE A 279 12.39 18.62 6.54
CA ILE A 279 11.39 19.13 7.52
C ILE A 279 11.55 20.65 7.70
N ALA A 280 12.77 21.15 7.87
CA ALA A 280 13.02 22.58 8.04
C ALA A 280 12.62 23.39 6.79
N ILE A 281 12.91 22.87 5.60
CA ILE A 281 12.58 23.50 4.32
C ILE A 281 11.07 23.49 4.06
N LEU A 282 10.39 22.38 4.33
CA LEU A 282 8.93 22.27 4.18
C LEU A 282 8.19 23.21 5.13
N ASN A 283 8.71 23.42 6.35
CA ASN A 283 8.24 24.43 7.29
C ASN A 283 8.42 25.85 6.73
N LEU A 284 9.63 26.17 6.24
CA LEU A 284 9.94 27.46 5.64
C LEU A 284 9.05 27.76 4.43
N ARG A 285 8.83 26.76 3.55
CA ARG A 285 7.90 26.84 2.42
C ARG A 285 6.47 27.14 2.87
N GLN A 286 5.98 26.46 3.91
CA GLN A 286 4.62 26.69 4.42
C GLN A 286 4.48 28.08 5.05
N LYS A 287 5.50 28.58 5.75
CA LYS A 287 5.54 29.95 6.28
C LYS A 287 5.57 30.99 5.17
N TYR A 288 6.49 30.84 4.21
CA TYR A 288 6.61 31.71 3.04
C TYR A 288 5.26 31.83 2.32
N ARG A 289 4.60 30.72 1.95
CA ARG A 289 3.29 30.76 1.28
C ARG A 289 2.19 31.52 2.07
N LYS A 290 2.27 31.57 3.41
CA LYS A 290 1.30 32.28 4.27
C LYS A 290 1.53 33.79 4.37
N GLU A 291 2.68 34.31 3.92
CA GLU A 291 2.95 35.75 3.96
C GLU A 291 2.07 36.55 2.99
N PRO A 292 1.50 37.70 3.40
CA PRO A 292 0.59 38.48 2.58
C PRO A 292 1.29 39.05 1.33
N TYR A 293 0.61 38.94 0.19
CA TYR A 293 1.08 39.32 -1.14
C TYR A 293 1.69 40.75 -1.22
N ARG A 294 1.21 41.68 -0.39
CA ARG A 294 1.71 43.08 -0.32
C ARG A 294 3.20 43.22 0.01
N SER A 295 3.83 42.25 0.66
CA SER A 295 5.26 42.31 0.98
C SER A 295 6.17 41.71 -0.09
N ARG A 296 5.62 41.01 -1.10
CA ARG A 296 6.43 40.24 -2.08
C ARG A 296 6.93 41.04 -3.27
N HIS A 297 6.19 42.04 -3.74
CA HIS A 297 6.58 42.82 -4.92
C HIS A 297 6.37 44.31 -4.70
N LYS A 298 7.48 45.07 -4.71
CA LYS A 298 7.48 46.54 -4.71
C LYS A 298 7.41 47.16 -6.11
N VAL A 299 7.11 46.35 -7.14
CA VAL A 299 7.02 46.77 -8.54
C VAL A 299 5.76 46.15 -9.16
N VAL A 300 4.91 47.01 -9.71
CA VAL A 300 3.70 46.71 -10.49
C VAL A 300 4.00 47.23 -11.91
N PRO A 301 3.52 46.58 -12.99
CA PRO A 301 2.29 47.07 -13.63
C PRO A 301 1.15 46.05 -13.60
N ALA A 302 -0.08 46.54 -13.71
CA ALA A 302 -1.28 45.73 -13.77
C ALA A 302 -1.60 45.32 -15.22
N HIS A 303 -2.09 44.09 -15.42
CA HIS A 303 -3.32 43.75 -16.16
C HIS A 303 -3.41 42.23 -16.36
N GLY A 304 -4.59 41.66 -16.14
CA GLY A 304 -4.87 40.22 -16.27
C GLY A 304 -6.09 39.84 -15.45
N ASN A 305 -7.22 39.59 -16.10
CA ASN A 305 -8.53 39.46 -15.46
C ASN A 305 -8.68 38.19 -14.62
N ASP A 306 -9.43 38.29 -13.52
CA ASP A 306 -9.88 37.15 -12.71
C ASP A 306 -10.84 36.24 -13.50
N SER A 307 -10.48 34.96 -13.63
CA SER A 307 -11.44 33.86 -13.84
C SER A 307 -10.80 32.52 -13.44
N GLY A 308 -11.05 32.03 -12.22
CA GLY A 308 -10.41 30.79 -11.74
C GLY A 308 -10.65 30.40 -10.27
N THR A 309 -11.90 30.07 -9.93
CA THR A 309 -12.31 29.08 -8.90
C THR A 309 -11.31 28.69 -7.78
N SER A 310 -11.56 29.19 -6.57
CA SER A 310 -11.54 28.48 -5.27
C SER A 310 -10.58 27.27 -5.04
N HIS A 311 -9.30 27.34 -5.42
CA HIS A 311 -8.24 26.39 -4.99
C HIS A 311 -7.15 27.05 -4.14
N LYS A 312 -7.52 28.01 -3.29
CA LYS A 312 -6.57 28.70 -2.39
C LYS A 312 -6.27 27.81 -1.17
N ASN A 313 -5.04 27.26 -1.10
CA ASN A 313 -4.43 26.45 -0.03
C ASN A 313 -4.47 24.91 -0.14
N THR A 314 -4.59 24.31 -1.33
CA THR A 314 -4.16 22.91 -1.51
C THR A 314 -2.63 22.81 -1.60
N GLY A 315 -2.00 21.92 -0.83
CA GLY A 315 -0.57 21.64 -0.95
C GLY A 315 -0.20 21.06 -2.33
N SER A 316 1.06 21.20 -2.73
CA SER A 316 1.57 20.51 -3.92
C SER A 316 1.63 19.01 -3.65
N GLU A 317 1.48 18.17 -4.68
CA GLU A 317 1.71 16.71 -4.53
C GLU A 317 3.12 16.42 -3.98
N ILE A 318 4.10 17.30 -4.24
CA ILE A 318 5.44 17.22 -3.61
C ILE A 318 5.36 17.38 -2.10
N ASP A 319 4.58 18.35 -1.61
CA ASP A 319 4.45 18.64 -0.18
C ASP A 319 3.82 17.45 0.57
N LYS A 320 2.82 16.81 -0.05
CA LYS A 320 2.15 15.58 0.40
C LYS A 320 3.09 14.38 0.43
N ILE A 321 3.83 14.11 -0.65
CA ILE A 321 4.81 13.01 -0.72
C ILE A 321 5.93 13.22 0.31
N ALA A 322 6.51 14.42 0.37
CA ALA A 322 7.53 14.78 1.34
C ALA A 322 7.01 14.58 2.77
N ARG A 323 5.85 15.15 3.13
CA ARG A 323 5.28 15.01 4.48
C ARG A 323 5.10 13.55 4.89
N ARG A 324 4.55 12.70 4.01
CA ARG A 324 4.36 11.26 4.28
C ARG A 324 5.68 10.55 4.59
N GLN A 325 6.74 10.81 3.81
CA GLN A 325 8.06 10.22 4.07
C GLN A 325 8.67 10.73 5.38
N LEU A 326 8.54 12.02 5.68
CA LEU A 326 9.07 12.65 6.89
C LEU A 326 8.34 12.18 8.16
N VAL A 327 7.01 12.05 8.13
CA VAL A 327 6.20 11.47 9.22
C VAL A 327 6.62 10.02 9.50
N ARG A 328 6.78 9.21 8.44
CA ARG A 328 7.25 7.81 8.54
C ARG A 328 8.65 7.70 9.16
N SER A 329 9.55 8.62 8.79
CA SER A 329 10.90 8.71 9.38
C SER A 329 10.88 9.09 10.86
N LEU A 330 10.09 10.10 11.26
CA LEU A 330 9.94 10.49 12.67
C LEU A 330 9.34 9.36 13.51
N LEU A 331 8.36 8.63 12.98
CA LEU A 331 7.79 7.45 13.65
C LEU A 331 8.86 6.37 13.87
N LEU A 332 9.65 6.02 12.85
CA LEU A 332 10.75 5.03 12.97
C LEU A 332 11.75 5.44 14.06
N ARG A 333 12.14 6.72 14.08
CA ARG A 333 13.06 7.32 15.05
C ARG A 333 12.50 7.46 16.46
N SER A 334 11.20 7.24 16.67
CA SER A 334 10.50 7.54 17.92
C SER A 334 10.68 9.02 18.33
N MET A 335 10.41 9.93 17.40
CA MET A 335 10.47 11.38 17.63
C MET A 335 9.09 12.02 17.52
N SER A 336 8.85 13.08 18.28
CA SER A 336 7.60 13.83 18.25
C SER A 336 7.35 14.46 16.88
N ILE A 337 6.11 14.39 16.39
CA ILE A 337 5.73 15.05 15.14
C ILE A 337 5.44 16.53 15.43
N PRO A 338 6.08 17.49 14.73
CA PRO A 338 5.77 18.91 14.87
C PRO A 338 4.30 19.20 14.54
N GLY A 339 3.61 20.01 15.36
CA GLY A 339 2.17 20.24 15.22
C GLY A 339 1.70 20.70 13.83
N TRP A 340 2.53 21.46 13.11
CA TRP A 340 2.24 21.93 11.75
C TRP A 340 2.34 20.84 10.67
N LEU A 341 2.99 19.70 10.97
CA LEU A 341 3.20 18.54 10.10
C LEU A 341 2.10 17.47 10.30
N LYS A 342 1.38 17.51 11.43
CA LYS A 342 0.38 16.49 11.82
C LYS A 342 -0.82 16.42 10.87
N ASN A 343 -1.39 17.56 10.50
CA ASN A 343 -2.63 17.57 9.71
C ASN A 343 -2.37 17.46 8.20
N GLY A 344 -2.48 16.24 7.65
CA GLY A 344 -2.30 15.98 6.22
C GLY A 344 -3.24 16.73 5.28
N SER A 345 -4.42 17.18 5.72
CA SER A 345 -5.33 17.93 4.84
C SER A 345 -4.76 19.28 4.40
N LEU A 346 -3.89 19.90 5.22
CA LEU A 346 -3.14 21.11 4.88
C LEU A 346 -2.14 20.91 3.73
N PHE A 347 -1.88 19.66 3.35
CA PHE A 347 -0.96 19.26 2.30
C PHE A 347 -1.69 18.67 1.07
N GLY A 348 -3.03 18.74 1.03
CA GLY A 348 -3.85 18.23 -0.07
C GLY A 348 -4.24 16.76 0.06
N GLU A 349 -4.09 16.15 1.24
CA GLU A 349 -4.50 14.76 1.47
C GLU A 349 -5.99 14.67 1.81
N ILE A 350 -6.70 13.76 1.15
CA ILE A 350 -8.16 13.57 1.26
C ILE A 350 -8.54 12.08 1.20
N GLY A 351 -9.81 11.78 1.51
CA GLY A 351 -10.39 10.43 1.42
C GLY A 351 -9.79 9.44 2.42
N SER A 352 -9.93 8.13 2.14
CA SER A 352 -9.51 7.06 3.04
C SER A 352 -8.00 7.05 3.34
N SER A 353 -7.19 7.64 2.45
CA SER A 353 -5.74 7.80 2.64
C SER A 353 -5.42 8.82 3.75
N LEU A 354 -6.20 9.91 3.87
CA LEU A 354 -6.08 10.87 4.97
C LEU A 354 -6.44 10.23 6.33
N VAL A 355 -7.43 9.33 6.36
CA VAL A 355 -7.83 8.66 7.61
C VAL A 355 -6.72 7.72 8.12
N LEU A 356 -6.13 6.91 7.23
CA LEU A 356 -4.98 6.08 7.59
C LEU A 356 -3.77 6.93 8.01
N ASP A 357 -3.56 8.08 7.39
CA ASP A 357 -2.49 9.02 7.78
C ASP A 357 -2.73 9.65 9.16
N GLN A 358 -3.95 10.05 9.48
CA GLN A 358 -4.30 10.52 10.81
C GLN A 358 -4.00 9.45 11.87
N CYS A 359 -4.38 8.19 11.61
CA CYS A 359 -4.02 7.07 12.46
C CYS A 359 -2.49 6.89 12.58
N LEU A 360 -1.74 7.04 11.49
CA LEU A 360 -0.27 6.96 11.48
C LEU A 360 0.38 8.04 12.36
N VAL A 361 -0.14 9.28 12.32
CA VAL A 361 0.32 10.40 13.15
C VAL A 361 -0.01 10.15 14.62
N GLU A 362 -1.22 9.67 14.94
CA GLU A 362 -1.60 9.28 16.31
C GLU A 362 -0.72 8.15 16.85
N VAL A 363 -0.37 7.13 16.04
CA VAL A 363 0.60 6.07 16.41
C VAL A 363 1.96 6.66 16.74
N ALA A 364 2.47 7.60 15.94
CA ALA A 364 3.79 8.19 16.16
C ALA A 364 3.86 8.97 17.49
N ASP A 365 2.84 9.76 17.79
CA ASP A 365 2.71 10.47 19.07
C ASP A 365 2.63 9.49 20.25
N LEU A 366 1.78 8.46 20.17
CA LEU A 366 1.65 7.44 21.21
C LEU A 366 2.97 6.68 21.43
N ARG A 367 3.66 6.28 20.35
CA ARG A 367 4.97 5.61 20.42
C ARG A 367 6.00 6.49 21.12
N TYR A 368 6.07 7.77 20.77
CA TYR A 368 6.97 8.73 21.41
C TYR A 368 6.67 8.87 22.91
N CYS A 369 5.40 9.05 23.28
CA CYS A 369 4.99 9.20 24.67
C CYS A 369 5.25 7.94 25.52
N VAL A 370 4.92 6.74 25.01
CA VAL A 370 5.17 5.47 25.71
C VAL A 370 6.66 5.24 25.90
N ASN A 371 7.47 5.37 24.84
CA ASN A 371 8.92 5.17 24.94
C ASN A 371 9.59 6.15 25.91
N ASN A 372 9.18 7.42 25.94
CA ASN A 372 9.70 8.38 26.91
C ASN A 372 9.37 7.97 28.35
N VAL A 373 8.14 7.55 28.62
CA VAL A 373 7.73 7.12 29.97
C VAL A 373 8.44 5.82 30.38
N SER A 374 8.62 4.87 29.45
CA SER A 374 9.39 3.64 29.70
C SER A 374 10.86 3.93 30.04
N ASN A 375 11.51 4.87 29.35
CA ASN A 375 12.90 5.26 29.63
C ASN A 375 13.08 5.93 31.00
N HIS A 376 12.00 6.33 31.68
CA HIS A 376 12.07 6.93 33.01
C HIS A 376 11.91 5.91 34.15
N LEU A 377 11.55 4.64 33.87
CA LEU A 377 11.21 3.61 34.88
C LEU A 377 12.35 3.22 35.84
N ASP A 378 13.62 3.47 35.48
CA ASP A 378 14.78 3.12 36.30
C ASP A 378 14.90 4.01 37.56
N GLY A 379 14.70 3.42 38.75
CA GLY A 379 15.08 4.01 40.05
C GLY A 379 14.05 4.94 40.72
N ILE A 380 12.75 4.79 40.43
CA ILE A 380 11.71 5.75 40.86
C ILE A 380 11.12 5.46 42.27
N SER A 381 10.84 6.52 43.03
CA SER A 381 9.99 6.52 44.24
C SER A 381 8.50 6.23 43.97
N ALA A 382 7.84 5.55 44.92
CA ALA A 382 6.46 5.06 44.81
C ALA A 382 5.39 6.11 44.44
N THR A 383 5.58 7.39 44.79
CA THR A 383 4.67 8.48 44.39
C THR A 383 4.74 8.79 42.90
N ALA A 384 5.93 8.75 42.31
CA ALA A 384 6.12 8.95 40.87
C ALA A 384 5.77 7.68 40.07
N SER A 385 5.91 6.48 40.63
CA SER A 385 5.35 5.25 40.05
C SER A 385 3.83 5.36 39.81
N ARG A 386 3.07 5.91 40.79
CA ARG A 386 1.62 6.12 40.64
C ARG A 386 1.28 7.13 39.53
N GLN A 387 2.05 8.21 39.39
CA GLN A 387 1.85 9.18 38.30
C GLN A 387 2.15 8.57 36.92
N ILE A 388 3.15 7.68 36.84
CA ILE A 388 3.49 6.95 35.61
C ILE A 388 2.39 5.95 35.25
N ALA A 389 1.87 5.19 36.21
CA ALA A 389 0.72 4.31 36.00
C ALA A 389 -0.52 5.07 35.50
N MET A 390 -0.81 6.25 36.04
CA MET A 390 -1.90 7.11 35.54
C MET A 390 -1.68 7.61 34.11
N LYS A 391 -0.45 8.02 33.76
CA LYS A 391 -0.09 8.41 32.38
C LYS A 391 -0.19 7.22 31.41
N MET A 392 0.28 6.04 31.82
CA MET A 392 0.18 4.80 31.05
C MET A 392 -1.28 4.40 30.79
N ARG A 393 -2.14 4.44 31.82
CA ARG A 393 -3.58 4.21 31.67
C ARG A 393 -4.21 5.18 30.66
N GLY A 394 -3.84 6.46 30.69
CA GLY A 394 -4.28 7.45 29.70
C GLY A 394 -3.84 7.11 28.26
N MET A 395 -2.59 6.72 28.08
CA MET A 395 -2.06 6.28 26.78
C MET A 395 -2.71 4.98 26.27
N LEU A 396 -3.01 4.05 27.18
CA LEU A 396 -3.73 2.81 26.87
C LEU A 396 -5.13 3.07 26.32
N VAL A 397 -5.89 3.99 26.94
CA VAL A 397 -7.24 4.37 26.46
C VAL A 397 -7.14 4.97 25.04
N LEU A 398 -6.23 5.92 24.81
CA LEU A 398 -6.02 6.51 23.48
C LEU A 398 -5.60 5.48 22.43
N ALA A 399 -4.76 4.51 22.80
CA ALA A 399 -4.36 3.42 21.90
C ALA A 399 -5.52 2.47 21.58
N GLN A 400 -6.39 2.17 22.56
CA GLN A 400 -7.62 1.38 22.36
C GLN A 400 -8.66 2.12 21.49
N GLU A 401 -8.81 3.44 21.67
CA GLU A 401 -9.63 4.27 20.78
C GLU A 401 -9.11 4.21 19.34
N LEU A 402 -7.79 4.27 19.15
CA LEU A 402 -7.15 4.18 17.84
C LEU A 402 -7.29 2.79 17.18
N GLU A 403 -7.18 1.71 17.95
CA GLU A 403 -7.51 0.36 17.48
C GLU A 403 -8.98 0.27 17.03
N ASN A 404 -9.91 0.86 17.78
CA ASN A 404 -11.32 0.92 17.39
C ASN A 404 -11.55 1.75 16.11
N LYS A 405 -10.84 2.89 15.93
CA LYS A 405 -10.85 3.66 14.68
C LYS A 405 -10.40 2.81 13.49
N LEU A 406 -9.32 2.04 13.64
CA LEU A 406 -8.77 1.17 12.59
C LEU A 406 -9.72 0.01 12.26
N VAL A 407 -10.29 -0.68 13.26
CA VAL A 407 -11.30 -1.72 13.06
C VAL A 407 -12.54 -1.18 12.34
N LYS A 408 -12.98 0.03 12.69
CA LYS A 408 -14.09 0.72 12.00
C LYS A 408 -13.72 1.03 10.55
N TRP A 409 -12.57 1.67 10.31
CA TRP A 409 -12.10 2.02 8.97
C TRP A 409 -12.11 0.81 8.03
N ALA A 410 -11.60 -0.35 8.49
CA ALA A 410 -11.58 -1.55 7.66
C ALA A 410 -13.00 -2.01 7.25
N ARG A 411 -13.99 -1.94 8.15
CA ARG A 411 -15.39 -2.29 7.86
C ARG A 411 -16.08 -1.34 6.88
N GLU A 412 -15.57 -0.12 6.73
CA GLU A 412 -16.09 0.90 5.83
C GLU A 412 -15.48 0.81 4.41
N VAL A 413 -14.42 0.03 4.22
CA VAL A 413 -13.86 -0.26 2.88
C VAL A 413 -14.81 -1.21 2.12
N PRO A 414 -15.22 -0.88 0.87
CA PRO A 414 -16.07 -1.76 0.08
C PRO A 414 -15.41 -3.10 -0.26
N MET A 415 -16.22 -4.16 -0.36
CA MET A 415 -15.74 -5.53 -0.61
C MET A 415 -15.02 -5.71 -1.95
N VAL A 416 -15.20 -4.80 -2.92
CA VAL A 416 -14.48 -4.84 -4.21
C VAL A 416 -13.01 -4.43 -4.07
N ASP A 417 -12.68 -3.69 -3.02
CA ASP A 417 -11.33 -3.17 -2.73
C ASP A 417 -10.58 -4.06 -1.72
N TYR A 418 -11.19 -5.17 -1.30
CA TYR A 418 -10.60 -6.24 -0.50
C TYR A 418 -9.72 -7.16 -1.35
N TRP A 419 -8.92 -8.00 -0.68
CA TRP A 419 -8.17 -9.06 -1.33
C TRP A 419 -8.96 -10.35 -1.42
N SER A 420 -8.67 -11.16 -2.45
CA SER A 420 -9.10 -12.55 -2.53
C SER A 420 -7.99 -13.46 -2.01
N ARG A 421 -8.33 -14.40 -1.11
CA ARG A 421 -7.37 -15.35 -0.50
C ARG A 421 -7.39 -16.69 -1.25
N PHE A 422 -6.21 -17.18 -1.59
CA PHE A 422 -5.97 -18.47 -2.23
C PHE A 422 -5.00 -19.31 -1.40
N ARG A 423 -5.22 -20.62 -1.37
CA ARG A 423 -4.25 -21.60 -0.90
C ARG A 423 -3.67 -22.32 -2.11
N LEU A 424 -2.35 -22.43 -2.16
CA LEU A 424 -1.65 -23.21 -3.18
C LEU A 424 -1.88 -24.71 -2.93
N THR A 425 -2.19 -25.44 -4.00
CA THR A 425 -2.05 -26.89 -4.03
C THR A 425 -0.64 -27.20 -4.52
N VAL A 426 0.18 -27.80 -3.67
CA VAL A 426 1.48 -28.33 -4.08
C VAL A 426 1.20 -29.61 -4.87
N ASP A 427 1.58 -29.63 -6.16
CA ASP A 427 1.66 -30.88 -6.92
C ASP A 427 2.94 -31.62 -6.49
N ASP A 428 2.87 -32.93 -6.27
CA ASP A 428 3.91 -33.77 -5.63
C ASP A 428 5.28 -33.82 -6.37
N ASN A 429 5.43 -33.14 -7.52
CA ASN A 429 6.63 -33.15 -8.36
C ASN A 429 7.45 -31.85 -8.32
N ASP A 430 6.97 -30.79 -7.66
CA ASP A 430 7.65 -29.49 -7.65
C ASP A 430 8.62 -29.38 -6.44
N ASP A 431 9.88 -29.80 -6.62
CA ASP A 431 10.99 -29.72 -5.65
C ASP A 431 11.49 -28.27 -5.42
N PHE A 432 10.59 -27.30 -5.53
CA PHE A 432 10.88 -25.86 -5.47
C PHE A 432 10.50 -25.28 -4.11
N GLY A 433 11.44 -25.34 -3.16
CA GLY A 433 11.52 -24.45 -1.99
C GLY A 433 10.19 -24.12 -1.31
N SER A 434 9.74 -24.97 -0.38
CA SER A 434 8.55 -24.76 0.46
C SER A 434 8.61 -23.53 1.38
N SER A 435 9.76 -22.86 1.45
CA SER A 435 10.03 -21.69 2.30
C SER A 435 9.68 -20.33 1.69
N ASP A 436 9.49 -20.23 0.37
CA ASP A 436 9.26 -18.91 -0.26
C ASP A 436 7.85 -18.36 -0.01
N ILE A 437 6.82 -19.19 0.20
CA ILE A 437 5.43 -18.72 0.38
C ILE A 437 4.89 -19.18 1.74
N PHE A 438 4.77 -18.22 2.65
CA PHE A 438 4.32 -18.45 4.03
C PHE A 438 2.90 -19.07 4.08
N ASP A 439 2.74 -20.14 4.86
CA ASP A 439 1.49 -20.91 5.04
C ASP A 439 0.77 -21.29 3.73
N GLN A 440 1.52 -21.40 2.62
CA GLN A 440 1.01 -21.68 1.27
C GLN A 440 -0.16 -20.75 0.83
N THR A 441 -0.28 -19.59 1.47
CA THR A 441 -1.46 -18.72 1.37
C THR A 441 -1.08 -17.41 0.71
N VAL A 442 -1.87 -16.99 -0.28
CA VAL A 442 -1.60 -15.79 -1.09
C VAL A 442 -2.84 -14.91 -1.19
N HIS A 443 -2.63 -13.60 -1.10
CA HIS A 443 -3.64 -12.57 -1.26
C HIS A 443 -3.47 -11.87 -2.62
N LEU A 444 -4.49 -11.94 -3.46
CA LEU A 444 -4.57 -11.21 -4.73
C LEU A 444 -5.40 -9.93 -4.53
N TYR A 445 -4.90 -8.80 -5.03
CA TYR A 445 -5.50 -7.48 -4.88
C TYR A 445 -5.93 -6.90 -6.24
N PRO A 446 -6.93 -6.00 -6.31
CA PRO A 446 -7.31 -5.34 -7.57
C PRO A 446 -6.19 -4.54 -8.21
N SER A 447 -5.30 -3.94 -7.40
CA SER A 447 -4.07 -3.31 -7.87
C SER A 447 -3.00 -3.25 -6.77
N ILE A 448 -1.75 -2.93 -7.13
CA ILE A 448 -0.68 -2.74 -6.15
C ILE A 448 -0.98 -1.59 -5.15
N GLY A 449 -1.76 -0.58 -5.54
CA GLY A 449 -2.18 0.50 -4.65
C GLY A 449 -3.13 0.02 -3.55
N HIS A 450 -3.99 -0.97 -3.84
CA HIS A 450 -4.80 -1.65 -2.82
C HIS A 450 -3.91 -2.46 -1.87
N ALA A 451 -2.95 -3.22 -2.40
CA ALA A 451 -2.00 -3.97 -1.59
C ALA A 451 -1.19 -3.04 -0.66
N ALA A 452 -0.76 -1.87 -1.15
CA ALA A 452 -0.04 -0.85 -0.38
C ALA A 452 -0.91 -0.19 0.70
N MET A 453 -2.19 0.07 0.40
CA MET A 453 -3.17 0.57 1.37
C MET A 453 -3.38 -0.44 2.52
N TRP A 454 -3.63 -1.71 2.18
CA TRP A 454 -3.81 -2.76 3.17
C TRP A 454 -2.53 -3.09 3.95
N ALA A 455 -1.34 -3.00 3.32
CA ALA A 455 -0.06 -3.13 4.03
C ALA A 455 0.15 -2.00 5.04
N GLN A 456 -0.15 -0.74 4.68
CA GLN A 456 -0.08 0.39 5.63
C GLN A 456 -1.07 0.21 6.78
N TYR A 457 -2.32 -0.17 6.51
CA TYR A 457 -3.30 -0.49 7.55
C TYR A 457 -2.78 -1.58 8.52
N ARG A 458 -2.26 -2.70 7.99
CA ARG A 458 -1.72 -3.79 8.82
C ARG A 458 -0.53 -3.34 9.65
N ALA A 459 0.42 -2.60 9.07
CA ALA A 459 1.60 -2.09 9.80
C ALA A 459 1.23 -1.09 10.91
N ILE A 460 0.33 -0.14 10.63
CA ILE A 460 -0.19 0.81 11.64
C ILE A 460 -0.86 0.02 12.77
N ARG A 461 -1.74 -0.93 12.44
CA ARG A 461 -2.50 -1.70 13.43
C ARG A 461 -1.63 -2.65 14.25
N LEU A 462 -0.61 -3.28 13.65
CA LEU A 462 0.42 -4.04 14.38
C LEU A 462 1.14 -3.15 15.41
N HIS A 463 1.50 -1.91 15.03
CA HIS A 463 2.14 -0.96 15.95
C HIS A 463 1.20 -0.49 17.06
N VAL A 464 -0.10 -0.27 16.79
CA VAL A 464 -1.09 0.04 17.84
C VAL A 464 -1.19 -1.10 18.84
N ASN A 465 -1.28 -2.35 18.36
CA ASN A 465 -1.40 -3.52 19.24
C ASN A 465 -0.11 -3.75 20.06
N ASP A 466 1.07 -3.50 19.47
CA ASP A 466 2.36 -3.48 20.18
C ASP A 466 2.41 -2.41 21.29
N ILE A 467 1.90 -1.19 21.02
CA ILE A 467 1.78 -0.11 22.00
C ILE A 467 0.81 -0.49 23.14
N ILE A 468 -0.37 -1.02 22.80
CA ILE A 468 -1.38 -1.48 23.78
C ILE A 468 -0.77 -2.57 24.68
N LEU A 469 -0.08 -3.54 24.09
CA LEU A 469 0.51 -4.66 24.83
C LEU A 469 1.66 -4.20 25.75
N LYS A 470 2.50 -3.25 25.31
CA LYS A 470 3.52 -2.60 26.15
C LYS A 470 2.91 -1.81 27.31
N ALA A 471 1.86 -1.04 27.06
CA ALA A 471 1.14 -0.34 28.12
C ALA A 471 0.51 -1.33 29.14
N PHE A 472 -0.05 -2.44 28.68
CA PHE A 472 -0.57 -3.49 29.56
C PHE A 472 0.52 -4.19 30.39
N TYR A 473 1.70 -4.48 29.84
CA TYR A 473 2.80 -5.06 30.63
C TYR A 473 3.20 -4.12 31.77
N ILE A 474 3.32 -2.82 31.50
CA ILE A 474 3.65 -1.81 32.51
C ILE A 474 2.52 -1.65 33.54
N GLU A 475 1.24 -1.84 33.17
CA GLU A 475 0.14 -1.88 34.14
C GLU A 475 0.11 -3.15 35.00
N VAL A 476 0.54 -4.30 34.48
CA VAL A 476 0.58 -5.58 35.22
C VAL A 476 1.62 -5.57 36.34
N GLU A 477 2.74 -4.87 36.15
CA GLU A 477 3.71 -4.59 37.22
C GLU A 477 3.07 -3.87 38.42
N PHE A 478 1.89 -3.26 38.24
CA PHE A 478 1.13 -2.58 39.30
C PHE A 478 -0.23 -3.23 39.65
N SER A 479 -0.81 -4.17 38.87
CA SER A 479 -2.07 -4.87 39.24
C SER A 479 -2.56 -6.06 38.36
N ASN A 480 -3.09 -7.09 39.06
CA ASN A 480 -4.16 -8.06 38.72
C ASN A 480 -4.15 -8.98 37.46
N THR A 481 -5.02 -9.99 37.51
CA THR A 481 -5.05 -11.23 36.67
C THR A 481 -5.92 -11.18 35.41
N GLU A 482 -6.93 -10.29 35.30
CA GLU A 482 -7.76 -10.13 34.09
C GLU A 482 -6.92 -9.78 32.85
N THR A 483 -5.77 -9.16 33.07
CA THR A 483 -4.90 -8.61 32.03
C THR A 483 -4.35 -9.68 31.08
N LYS A 484 -4.18 -10.93 31.54
CA LYS A 484 -3.66 -12.02 30.70
C LYS A 484 -4.59 -12.38 29.54
N PHE A 485 -5.91 -12.44 29.78
CA PHE A 485 -6.89 -12.74 28.72
C PHE A 485 -6.89 -11.67 27.63
N ASN A 486 -6.77 -10.40 28.02
CA ASN A 486 -6.65 -9.29 27.07
C ASN A 486 -5.34 -9.36 26.27
N GLN A 487 -4.22 -9.70 26.90
CA GLN A 487 -2.94 -9.91 26.22
C GLN A 487 -3.02 -11.05 25.18
N ASP A 488 -3.67 -12.17 25.50
CA ASP A 488 -3.82 -13.31 24.59
C ASP A 488 -4.68 -12.94 23.36
N ILE A 489 -5.74 -12.13 23.54
CA ILE A 489 -6.55 -11.58 22.43
C ILE A 489 -5.68 -10.67 21.53
N ILE A 490 -4.89 -9.78 22.12
CA ILE A 490 -4.02 -8.85 21.38
C ILE A 490 -2.98 -9.63 20.56
N LYS A 491 -2.32 -10.62 21.18
CA LYS A 491 -1.35 -11.49 20.50
C LYS A 491 -1.99 -12.26 19.33
N SER A 492 -3.19 -12.81 19.52
CA SER A 492 -3.93 -13.46 18.43
C SER A 492 -4.32 -12.50 17.31
N ASN A 493 -4.61 -11.23 17.60
CA ASN A 493 -4.86 -10.21 16.58
C ASN A 493 -3.59 -9.84 15.82
N MET A 494 -2.45 -9.70 16.52
CA MET A 494 -1.14 -9.42 15.92
C MET A 494 -0.67 -10.57 15.01
N GLU A 495 -0.85 -11.82 15.44
CA GLU A 495 -0.58 -13.00 14.64
C GLU A 495 -1.40 -13.03 13.34
N LYS A 496 -2.73 -12.80 13.41
CA LYS A 496 -3.60 -12.72 12.22
C LYS A 496 -3.18 -11.60 11.27
N LEU A 497 -2.80 -10.43 11.80
CA LEU A 497 -2.32 -9.30 11.00
C LEU A 497 -0.98 -9.60 10.33
N ALA A 498 -0.08 -10.28 11.02
CA ALA A 498 1.21 -10.72 10.48
C ALA A 498 1.02 -11.77 9.38
N LEU A 499 0.20 -12.81 9.62
CA LEU A 499 -0.17 -13.83 8.63
C LEU A 499 -0.76 -13.21 7.37
N ASP A 500 -1.73 -12.30 7.52
CA ASP A 500 -2.35 -11.60 6.39
C ASP A 500 -1.37 -10.70 5.63
N PHE A 501 -0.35 -10.16 6.32
CA PHE A 501 0.71 -9.40 5.66
C PHE A 501 1.67 -10.32 4.91
N CYS A 502 2.14 -11.42 5.52
CA CYS A 502 2.97 -12.43 4.86
C CYS A 502 2.34 -12.94 3.56
N ALA A 503 1.05 -13.29 3.59
CA ALA A 503 0.29 -13.74 2.42
C ALA A 503 0.14 -12.67 1.31
N SER A 504 0.38 -11.40 1.62
CA SER A 504 0.32 -10.31 0.62
C SER A 504 1.60 -10.18 -0.20
N LEU A 505 2.74 -10.63 0.32
CA LEU A 505 4.05 -10.35 -0.25
C LEU A 505 4.36 -11.08 -1.57
N PRO A 506 3.88 -12.32 -1.81
CA PRO A 506 4.03 -12.96 -3.13
C PRO A 506 3.39 -12.17 -4.28
N PHE A 507 2.24 -11.52 -4.05
CA PHE A 507 1.61 -10.61 -5.02
C PHE A 507 2.44 -9.35 -5.24
N VAL A 508 2.94 -8.75 -4.15
CA VAL A 508 3.78 -7.53 -4.20
C VAL A 508 5.08 -7.76 -4.97
N LEU A 509 5.71 -8.94 -4.82
CA LEU A 509 6.97 -9.30 -5.48
C LEU A 509 6.80 -9.79 -6.93
N GLY A 510 5.56 -9.90 -7.42
CA GLY A 510 5.25 -10.39 -8.77
C GLY A 510 5.52 -11.88 -8.96
N TRP A 511 5.51 -12.65 -7.88
CA TRP A 511 5.73 -14.10 -7.90
C TRP A 511 4.51 -14.92 -8.33
N VAL A 512 3.35 -14.29 -8.41
CA VAL A 512 2.08 -14.93 -8.70
C VAL A 512 1.35 -14.20 -9.83
N GLU A 513 0.81 -14.95 -10.77
CA GLU A 513 0.06 -14.44 -11.92
C GLU A 513 -1.24 -15.23 -12.10
N LEU A 514 -2.26 -14.57 -12.68
CA LEU A 514 -3.59 -15.14 -12.97
C LEU A 514 -3.62 -15.71 -14.40
N GLU A 515 -3.74 -17.03 -14.54
CA GLU A 515 -3.79 -17.71 -15.84
C GLU A 515 -5.23 -17.96 -16.33
N GLY A 516 -5.73 -17.07 -17.19
CA GLY A 516 -6.96 -17.29 -17.96
C GLY A 516 -8.27 -17.07 -17.20
N THR A 517 -9.36 -17.69 -17.69
CA THR A 517 -10.73 -17.51 -17.17
C THR A 517 -11.06 -18.35 -15.93
N GLY A 518 -10.13 -19.19 -15.49
CA GLY A 518 -10.14 -19.80 -14.17
C GLY A 518 -9.02 -19.19 -13.34
N MET A 519 -9.23 -19.01 -12.03
CA MET A 519 -8.23 -18.43 -11.13
C MET A 519 -7.11 -19.43 -10.83
N LYS A 520 -6.29 -19.76 -11.84
CA LYS A 520 -5.10 -20.60 -11.69
C LYS A 520 -3.89 -19.69 -11.43
N MET A 521 -3.20 -19.96 -10.34
CA MET A 521 -2.04 -19.19 -9.91
C MET A 521 -0.77 -19.81 -10.52
N ILE A 522 -0.05 -19.07 -11.36
CA ILE A 522 1.29 -19.48 -11.78
C ILE A 522 2.29 -18.97 -10.76
N ARG A 523 3.00 -19.87 -10.07
CA ARG A 523 4.20 -19.51 -9.31
C ARG A 523 5.32 -19.22 -10.30
N ARG A 524 5.80 -17.98 -10.32
CA ARG A 524 7.02 -17.60 -11.01
C ARG A 524 8.21 -17.96 -10.14
N GLY A 525 9.31 -18.41 -10.77
CA GLY A 525 10.57 -18.64 -10.06
C GLY A 525 11.11 -17.35 -9.44
N ARG A 526 12.11 -17.47 -8.56
CA ARG A 526 12.65 -16.42 -7.68
C ARG A 526 13.19 -15.13 -8.36
N ARG A 527 13.11 -15.01 -9.69
CA ARG A 527 13.37 -13.75 -10.40
C ARG A 527 12.25 -12.78 -10.07
N ILE A 528 12.52 -11.90 -9.11
CA ILE A 528 11.64 -10.82 -8.68
C ILE A 528 11.20 -10.02 -9.92
N ALA A 529 9.88 -9.89 -10.10
CA ALA A 529 9.28 -9.15 -11.22
C ALA A 529 8.75 -7.77 -10.80
N ALA A 530 8.80 -7.45 -9.50
CA ALA A 530 8.46 -6.14 -8.97
C ALA A 530 9.53 -5.10 -9.31
N ILE A 531 9.06 -3.89 -9.62
CA ILE A 531 9.90 -2.72 -9.92
C ILE A 531 10.08 -1.83 -8.69
N ALA A 532 11.19 -1.10 -8.61
CA ALA A 532 11.54 -0.27 -7.45
C ALA A 532 10.44 0.73 -7.04
N SER A 533 9.76 1.35 -8.00
CA SER A 533 8.63 2.25 -7.73
C SER A 533 7.53 1.57 -6.90
N THR A 534 7.20 0.32 -7.21
CA THR A 534 6.19 -0.48 -6.50
C THR A 534 6.67 -1.03 -5.17
N ALA A 535 7.91 -1.56 -5.13
CA ALA A 535 8.53 -2.07 -3.91
C ALA A 535 8.66 -0.98 -2.83
N SER A 536 8.95 0.27 -3.25
CA SER A 536 9.06 1.43 -2.35
C SER A 536 7.82 1.72 -1.50
N LEU A 537 6.64 1.26 -1.93
CA LEU A 537 5.38 1.39 -1.17
C LEU A 537 5.34 0.48 0.07
N PHE A 538 6.15 -0.58 0.10
CA PHE A 538 6.15 -1.63 1.13
C PHE A 538 7.34 -1.57 2.08
N CYS A 539 8.38 -0.79 1.75
CA CYS A 539 9.54 -0.55 2.61
C CYS A 539 9.13 -0.19 4.05
N TRP A 540 8.41 0.93 4.24
CA TRP A 540 8.00 1.36 5.58
C TRP A 540 7.07 0.36 6.29
N PRO A 541 5.98 -0.16 5.67
CA PRO A 541 5.14 -1.18 6.29
C PRO A 541 5.92 -2.42 6.77
N LEU A 542 6.88 -2.90 5.97
CA LEU A 542 7.72 -4.05 6.33
C LEU A 542 8.68 -3.72 7.47
N THR A 543 9.47 -2.65 7.36
CA THR A 543 10.42 -2.23 8.41
C THR A 543 9.74 -2.02 9.76
N VAL A 544 8.53 -1.43 9.77
CA VAL A 544 7.77 -1.27 11.03
C VAL A 544 7.30 -2.62 11.56
N SER A 545 6.85 -3.52 10.70
CA SER A 545 6.36 -4.84 11.11
C SER A 545 7.48 -5.78 11.59
N THR A 546 8.72 -5.66 11.10
CA THR A 546 9.86 -6.44 11.61
C THR A 546 10.35 -5.97 12.99
N ILE A 547 10.11 -4.69 13.34
CA ILE A 547 10.49 -4.06 14.63
C ILE A 547 9.51 -4.40 15.77
N VAL A 548 8.27 -4.78 15.48
CA VAL A 548 7.24 -5.15 16.49
C VAL A 548 7.67 -6.39 17.25
N SER A 549 7.79 -6.34 18.58
CA SER A 549 8.43 -7.42 19.36
C SER A 549 7.57 -8.65 19.55
N GLU A 550 6.24 -8.51 19.52
CA GLU A 550 5.31 -9.56 19.98
C GLU A 550 4.69 -10.44 18.85
N ILE A 551 5.14 -10.31 17.60
CA ILE A 551 4.74 -11.25 16.51
C ILE A 551 5.54 -12.57 16.58
N PRO A 552 4.96 -13.72 16.20
CA PRO A 552 5.67 -15.01 16.25
C PRO A 552 6.89 -15.04 15.33
N GLU A 553 7.98 -15.67 15.77
CA GLU A 553 9.29 -15.53 15.12
C GLU A 553 9.34 -16.05 13.68
N GLN A 554 8.53 -17.07 13.34
CA GLN A 554 8.39 -17.55 11.95
C GLN A 554 7.86 -16.44 11.02
N HIS A 555 6.88 -15.66 11.48
CA HIS A 555 6.36 -14.51 10.73
C HIS A 555 7.42 -13.42 10.62
N ARG A 556 8.11 -13.09 11.72
CA ARG A 556 9.19 -12.09 11.73
C ARG A 556 10.29 -12.45 10.74
N SER A 557 10.81 -13.67 10.81
CA SER A 557 11.86 -14.18 9.93
C SER A 557 11.46 -14.12 8.46
N TYR A 558 10.22 -14.50 8.13
CA TYR A 558 9.68 -14.33 6.78
C TYR A 558 9.62 -12.85 6.37
N LEU A 559 9.05 -11.96 7.19
CA LEU A 559 8.97 -10.52 6.90
C LEU A 559 10.36 -9.88 6.72
N LYS A 560 11.37 -10.28 7.51
CA LYS A 560 12.76 -9.88 7.34
C LYS A 560 13.31 -10.36 5.99
N SER A 561 13.11 -11.64 5.64
CA SER A 561 13.51 -12.17 4.33
C SER A 561 12.86 -11.41 3.17
N ARG A 562 11.57 -11.06 3.27
CA ARG A 562 10.88 -10.26 2.23
C ARG A 562 11.32 -8.79 2.22
N LEU A 563 11.79 -8.25 3.35
CA LEU A 563 12.40 -6.93 3.43
C LEU A 563 13.78 -6.90 2.76
N LEU A 564 14.58 -7.98 2.85
CA LEU A 564 15.84 -8.10 2.09
C LEU A 564 15.57 -8.01 0.58
N ASP A 565 14.69 -8.86 0.04
CA ASP A 565 14.30 -8.80 -1.37
C ASP A 565 13.85 -7.39 -1.78
N ILE A 566 12.99 -6.73 -0.97
CA ILE A 566 12.56 -5.36 -1.28
C ILE A 566 13.67 -4.33 -1.19
N SER A 567 14.62 -4.47 -0.26
CA SER A 567 15.79 -3.59 -0.14
C SER A 567 16.74 -3.70 -1.33
N GLU A 568 16.87 -4.89 -1.94
CA GLU A 568 17.63 -5.11 -3.16
C GLU A 568 16.95 -4.45 -4.38
N ILE A 569 15.62 -4.59 -4.52
CA ILE A 569 14.87 -3.96 -5.64
C ILE A 569 14.98 -2.44 -5.60
N VAL A 570 14.86 -1.82 -4.42
CA VAL A 570 14.89 -0.36 -4.28
C VAL A 570 16.29 0.22 -4.09
N ASP A 571 17.33 -0.61 -4.04
CA ASP A 571 18.73 -0.25 -3.74
C ASP A 571 18.86 0.62 -2.47
N ASP A 572 18.40 0.12 -1.32
CA ASP A 572 18.49 0.81 -0.03
C ASP A 572 19.20 -0.05 1.03
N GLY A 573 20.49 0.21 1.25
CA GLY A 573 21.33 -0.48 2.22
C GLY A 573 21.04 -0.16 3.69
N VAL A 574 20.14 0.78 3.98
CA VAL A 574 19.63 1.00 5.35
C VAL A 574 18.49 0.01 5.63
N LEU A 575 17.60 -0.22 4.66
CA LEU A 575 16.55 -1.23 4.75
C LEU A 575 17.10 -2.66 4.84
N GLU A 576 18.16 -2.97 4.08
CA GLU A 576 18.87 -4.26 4.13
C GLU A 576 19.36 -4.55 5.56
N ARG A 577 19.98 -3.55 6.21
CA ARG A 577 20.41 -3.66 7.62
C ARG A 577 19.25 -3.82 8.60
N PHE A 578 18.12 -3.14 8.37
CA PHE A 578 16.91 -3.34 9.17
C PHE A 578 16.30 -4.75 9.06
N ALA A 579 16.65 -5.51 8.02
CA ALA A 579 16.25 -6.91 7.88
C ALA A 579 17.24 -7.90 8.52
N HIS A 580 18.47 -7.48 8.80
CA HIS A 580 19.48 -8.28 9.52
C HIS A 580 19.44 -8.09 11.05
N LEU A 581 18.90 -6.97 11.54
CA LEU A 581 18.37 -6.84 12.91
C LEU A 581 17.20 -7.80 13.11
#